data_AF-A0A2G2HP86-F1
#
_entry.id   AF-A0A2G2HP86-F1
#
_cell.length_a   1.000
_cell.length_b   1.000
_cell.length_c   1.000
_cell.angle_alpha   90.00
_cell.angle_beta   90.00
_cell.angle_gamma   90.00
#
_symmetry.space_group_name_H-M   'P 1'
#
loop_
_entity.id
_entity.type
_entity.pdbx_description
1 polymer ?
#
loop_
_entity_poly.entity_id
_entity_poly.type
_entity_poly.pdbx_seq_one_letter_code
_entity_poly.pdbx_strand_id
1 'polypeptide(L)'
;MSDHATPPHLSDHGEHAVDESQTTPAARALFGWTTKPWIGKAVFWGLLAVSVFLIALEPIIEMMTPEGEHFRHAYFSIDGTTGFNGLWGFGAFTLVVLAGWPLGRLLRRSEDYYDDEEEPAGTEPHP
;
A
#
# COMPACT_ATOMS: atom_id res chain seq x y z
N MET A 1 -15.47 11.02 43.28
CA MET A 1 -15.89 10.27 42.08
C MET A 1 -16.63 11.26 41.20
N SER A 2 -15.88 12.01 40.39
CA SER A 2 -16.45 12.87 39.35
C SER A 2 -16.62 12.02 38.11
N ASP A 3 -17.86 11.88 37.66
CA ASP A 3 -18.23 11.15 36.45
C ASP A 3 -17.45 11.71 35.26
N HIS A 4 -16.57 10.88 34.71
CA HIS A 4 -15.88 11.16 33.45
C HIS A 4 -16.88 10.96 32.31
N ALA A 5 -17.78 11.93 32.13
CA ALA A 5 -18.65 11.96 30.97
C ALA A 5 -17.79 12.24 29.73
N THR A 6 -17.36 11.18 29.05
CA THR A 6 -16.70 11.26 27.75
C THR A 6 -17.57 12.11 26.82
N PRO A 7 -17.05 13.21 26.25
CA PRO A 7 -17.84 14.05 25.38
C PRO A 7 -18.31 13.24 24.17
N PRO A 8 -19.57 13.41 23.72
CA PRO A 8 -20.24 12.50 22.77
C PRO A 8 -19.60 12.42 21.38
N HIS A 9 -18.58 13.22 21.09
CA HIS A 9 -17.87 13.22 19.81
C HIS A 9 -16.63 12.32 19.78
N LEU A 10 -16.23 11.72 20.91
CA LEU A 10 -15.01 10.92 21.01
C LEU A 10 -15.25 9.39 21.00
N SER A 11 -16.51 8.94 21.02
CA SER A 11 -16.87 7.52 21.02
C SER A 11 -17.17 6.95 19.63
N ASP A 12 -17.07 7.74 18.57
CA ASP A 12 -17.37 7.30 17.21
C ASP A 12 -16.09 7.14 16.39
N HIS A 13 -15.28 6.16 16.80
CA HIS A 13 -14.29 5.52 15.91
C HIS A 13 -14.93 4.37 15.12
N GLY A 14 -16.26 4.34 15.04
CA GLY A 14 -17.00 3.46 14.15
C GLY A 14 -16.60 3.76 12.72
N GLU A 15 -16.35 2.70 11.95
CA GLU A 15 -16.00 2.75 10.54
C GLU A 15 -16.89 3.79 9.83
N HIS A 16 -16.33 4.97 9.54
CA HIS A 16 -17.06 6.00 8.83
C HIS A 16 -17.38 5.44 7.44
N ALA A 17 -18.60 4.94 7.28
CA ALA A 17 -19.21 4.74 5.98
C ALA A 17 -19.06 6.08 5.26
N VAL A 18 -18.35 6.07 4.12
CA VAL A 18 -17.98 7.28 3.38
C VAL A 18 -19.21 8.17 3.26
N ASP A 19 -19.22 9.30 3.96
CA ASP A 19 -20.34 10.23 3.95
C ASP A 19 -20.45 10.81 2.54
N GLU A 20 -21.47 10.37 1.79
CA GLU A 20 -21.68 10.76 0.40
C GLU A 20 -21.82 12.28 0.24
N SER A 21 -22.17 13.01 1.31
CA SER A 21 -22.35 14.45 1.33
C SER A 21 -21.03 15.25 1.22
N GLN A 22 -19.89 14.64 1.55
CA GLN A 22 -18.56 15.29 1.50
C GLN A 22 -17.78 15.00 0.22
N THR A 23 -18.32 14.20 -0.70
CA THR A 23 -17.62 13.83 -1.94
C THR A 23 -17.98 14.75 -3.10
N THR A 24 -16.98 15.38 -3.71
CA THR A 24 -17.21 16.20 -4.90
C THR A 24 -17.68 15.31 -6.08
N PRO A 25 -18.56 15.80 -6.96
CA PRO A 25 -19.11 14.99 -8.06
C PRO A 25 -18.04 14.49 -9.03
N ALA A 26 -16.96 15.26 -9.21
CA ALA A 26 -15.79 14.84 -9.99
C ALA A 26 -15.05 13.65 -9.35
N ALA A 27 -14.90 13.65 -8.02
CA ALA A 27 -14.27 12.54 -7.30
C ALA A 27 -15.13 11.26 -7.39
N ARG A 28 -16.46 11.38 -7.33
CA ARG A 28 -17.37 10.23 -7.53
C ARG A 28 -17.26 9.64 -8.94
N ALA A 29 -17.09 10.47 -9.96
CA ALA A 29 -16.92 10.00 -11.33
C ALA A 29 -15.59 9.27 -11.55
N LEU A 30 -14.49 9.81 -11.00
CA LEU A 30 -13.15 9.26 -11.19
C LEU A 30 -12.81 8.06 -10.28
N PHE A 31 -13.35 8.05 -9.05
CA PHE A 31 -12.99 7.07 -8.02
C PHE A 31 -14.18 6.28 -7.47
N GLY A 32 -15.42 6.57 -7.85
CA GLY A 32 -16.59 5.79 -7.38
C GLY A 32 -16.58 4.32 -7.82
N TRP A 33 -15.66 3.93 -8.71
CA TRP A 33 -15.45 2.54 -9.08
C TRP A 33 -14.60 1.76 -8.05
N THR A 34 -13.76 2.43 -7.26
CA THR A 34 -12.86 1.80 -6.26
C THR A 34 -13.57 1.36 -4.99
N THR A 35 -14.78 1.87 -4.73
CA THR A 35 -15.61 1.51 -3.57
C THR A 35 -16.40 0.23 -3.76
N LYS A 36 -16.47 -0.31 -4.99
CA LYS A 36 -17.23 -1.53 -5.27
C LYS A 36 -16.51 -2.77 -4.71
N PRO A 37 -17.21 -3.70 -4.03
CA PRO A 37 -16.57 -4.84 -3.35
C PRO A 37 -15.88 -5.83 -4.30
N TRP A 38 -16.22 -5.82 -5.60
CA TRP A 38 -15.59 -6.69 -6.59
C TRP A 38 -14.29 -6.14 -7.15
N ILE A 39 -14.00 -4.85 -6.94
CA ILE A 39 -12.93 -4.19 -7.67
C ILE A 39 -11.55 -4.64 -7.22
N GLY A 40 -11.38 -4.98 -5.94
CA GLY A 40 -10.14 -5.57 -5.44
C GLY A 40 -9.79 -6.86 -6.18
N LYS A 41 -10.78 -7.75 -6.41
CA LYS A 41 -10.58 -8.97 -7.20
C LYS A 41 -10.26 -8.65 -8.65
N ALA A 42 -10.95 -7.68 -9.26
CA ALA A 42 -10.70 -7.30 -10.64
C ALA A 42 -9.30 -6.70 -10.86
N VAL A 43 -8.85 -5.83 -9.96
CA VAL A 43 -7.50 -5.26 -9.99
C VAL A 43 -6.46 -6.37 -9.81
N PHE A 44 -6.68 -7.28 -8.86
CA PHE A 44 -5.79 -8.42 -8.64
C PHE A 44 -5.65 -9.29 -9.90
N TRP A 45 -6.78 -9.74 -10.47
CA TRP A 45 -6.77 -10.58 -11.68
C TRP A 45 -6.25 -9.84 -12.91
N GLY A 46 -6.55 -8.54 -13.03
CA GLY A 46 -6.02 -7.69 -14.10
C GLY A 46 -4.51 -7.55 -14.02
N LEU A 47 -3.97 -7.26 -12.83
CA LEU A 47 -2.54 -7.20 -12.60
C LEU A 47 -1.88 -8.54 -12.87
N LEU A 48 -2.46 -9.64 -12.38
CA LEU A 48 -1.97 -11.00 -12.63
C LEU A 48 -1.93 -11.30 -14.14
N ALA A 49 -2.98 -10.96 -14.88
CA ALA A 49 -3.05 -11.15 -16.32
C ALA A 49 -1.97 -10.33 -17.06
N VAL A 50 -1.76 -9.07 -16.67
CA VAL A 50 -0.68 -8.23 -17.20
C VAL A 50 0.68 -8.82 -16.89
N SER A 51 0.93 -9.28 -15.66
CA SER A 51 2.20 -9.92 -15.29
C SER A 51 2.47 -11.17 -16.11
N VAL A 52 1.48 -12.07 -16.24
CA VAL A 52 1.62 -13.29 -17.07
C VAL A 52 1.85 -12.92 -18.53
N PHE A 53 1.14 -11.92 -19.05
CA PHE A 53 1.31 -11.44 -20.42
C PHE A 53 2.73 -10.92 -20.67
N LEU A 54 3.28 -10.09 -19.77
CA LEU A 54 4.64 -9.57 -19.88
C LEU A 54 5.69 -10.69 -19.81
N ILE A 55 5.52 -11.67 -18.92
CA ILE A 55 6.40 -12.84 -18.84
C ILE A 55 6.34 -13.67 -20.13
N ALA A 56 5.15 -13.85 -20.70
CA ALA A 56 4.96 -14.57 -21.95
C ALA A 56 5.53 -13.82 -23.18
N LEU A 57 5.59 -12.49 -23.13
CA LEU A 57 6.20 -11.68 -24.19
C LEU A 57 7.72 -11.85 -24.26
N GLU A 58 8.41 -12.12 -23.15
CA GLU A 58 9.87 -12.30 -23.14
C GLU A 58 10.38 -13.32 -24.18
N PRO A 59 9.92 -14.60 -24.21
CA PRO A 59 10.38 -15.57 -25.19
C PRO A 59 9.89 -15.25 -26.61
N ILE A 60 8.76 -14.56 -26.76
CA ILE A 60 8.22 -14.14 -28.06
C ILE A 60 9.15 -13.10 -28.69
N ILE A 61 9.60 -12.12 -27.91
CA ILE A 61 10.53 -11.08 -28.34
C ILE A 61 11.89 -11.71 -28.65
N GLU A 62 12.39 -12.61 -27.80
CA GLU A 62 13.64 -13.34 -28.04
C GLU A 62 13.60 -14.10 -29.38
N MET A 63 12.50 -14.79 -29.70
CA MET A 63 12.32 -15.50 -30.97
C MET A 63 12.27 -14.56 -32.19
N MET A 64 11.79 -13.33 -32.02
CA MET A 64 11.74 -12.32 -33.10
C MET A 64 13.06 -11.55 -33.27
N THR A 65 14.02 -11.73 -32.35
CA THR A 65 15.28 -10.99 -32.37
C THR A 65 16.27 -11.67 -33.33
N PRO A 66 16.95 -10.93 -34.24
CA PRO A 66 17.90 -11.50 -35.19
C PRO A 66 19.09 -12.22 -34.52
N GLU A 67 19.60 -13.26 -35.18
CA GLU A 67 20.79 -14.01 -34.78
C GLU A 67 21.99 -13.07 -34.48
N GLY A 68 22.42 -13.03 -33.22
CA GLY A 68 23.56 -12.22 -32.75
C GLY A 68 23.20 -11.10 -31.78
N GLU A 69 21.93 -10.69 -31.72
CA GLU A 69 21.42 -9.74 -30.73
C GLU A 69 20.60 -10.54 -29.70
N HIS A 70 21.10 -10.67 -28.49
CA HIS A 70 20.28 -11.21 -27.40
C HIS A 70 19.48 -10.08 -26.78
N PHE A 71 18.16 -10.23 -26.76
CA PHE A 71 17.31 -9.32 -26.00
C PHE A 71 17.68 -9.31 -24.51
N ARG A 72 18.23 -10.42 -24.00
CA ARG A 72 18.68 -10.58 -22.61
C ARG A 72 20.20 -10.59 -22.52
N HIS A 73 20.77 -9.57 -21.88
CA HIS A 73 22.18 -9.55 -21.49
C HIS A 73 22.38 -10.26 -20.15
N ALA A 74 22.32 -11.59 -20.21
CA ALA A 74 22.53 -12.44 -19.05
C ALA A 74 24.02 -12.44 -18.63
N TYR A 75 24.31 -12.08 -17.37
CA TYR A 75 25.66 -12.19 -16.80
C TYR A 75 25.84 -13.49 -16.02
N PHE A 76 24.74 -14.07 -15.53
CA PHE A 76 24.71 -15.32 -14.78
C PHE A 76 23.72 -16.31 -15.40
N SER A 77 23.93 -17.62 -15.28
CA SER A 77 23.02 -18.59 -15.91
C SER A 77 21.55 -18.48 -15.45
N ILE A 78 21.31 -17.92 -14.27
CA ILE A 78 19.98 -17.74 -13.69
C ILE A 78 19.25 -16.49 -14.21
N ASP A 79 19.97 -15.42 -14.55
CA ASP A 79 19.36 -14.16 -14.98
C ASP A 79 18.87 -14.23 -16.45
N GLY A 80 19.39 -15.20 -17.21
CA GLY A 80 18.91 -15.59 -18.52
C GLY A 80 17.68 -16.51 -18.51
N THR A 81 17.02 -16.75 -17.38
CA THR A 81 15.79 -17.55 -17.34
C THR A 81 14.55 -16.68 -17.61
N THR A 82 13.57 -17.24 -18.34
CA THR A 82 12.32 -16.52 -18.64
C THR A 82 11.56 -16.21 -17.37
N GLY A 83 11.10 -14.97 -17.23
CA GLY A 83 10.40 -14.48 -16.05
C GLY A 83 11.30 -14.17 -14.86
N PHE A 84 12.63 -14.29 -14.99
CA PHE A 84 13.58 -13.94 -13.93
C PHE A 84 13.36 -12.50 -13.46
N ASN A 85 13.36 -11.54 -14.38
CA ASN A 85 13.21 -10.12 -14.06
C ASN A 85 11.87 -9.81 -13.38
N GLY A 86 10.78 -10.42 -13.85
CA GLY A 86 9.46 -10.27 -13.26
C GLY A 86 9.38 -10.82 -11.83
N LEU A 87 9.84 -12.05 -11.61
CA LEU A 87 9.82 -12.69 -10.28
C LEU A 87 10.81 -12.04 -9.32
N TRP A 88 12.02 -11.72 -9.79
CA TRP A 88 13.06 -11.08 -8.99
C TRP A 88 12.64 -9.69 -8.55
N GLY A 89 12.15 -8.86 -9.48
CA GLY A 89 11.67 -7.51 -9.17
C GLY A 89 10.48 -7.54 -8.20
N PHE A 90 9.51 -8.44 -8.44
CA PHE A 90 8.37 -8.60 -7.53
C PHE A 90 8.81 -9.07 -6.13
N GLY A 91 9.71 -10.04 -6.05
CA GLY A 91 10.26 -10.53 -4.79
C GLY A 91 11.01 -9.43 -4.02
N ALA A 92 11.91 -8.72 -4.69
CA ALA A 92 12.66 -7.61 -4.10
C ALA A 92 11.72 -6.49 -3.60
N PHE A 93 10.72 -6.11 -4.39
CA PHE A 93 9.75 -5.11 -3.98
C PHE A 93 8.90 -5.56 -2.78
N THR A 94 8.46 -6.83 -2.79
CA THR A 94 7.71 -7.41 -1.67
C THR A 94 8.54 -7.35 -0.38
N LEU A 95 9.83 -7.68 -0.45
CA LEU A 95 10.73 -7.58 0.71
C LEU A 95 10.84 -6.13 1.21
N VAL A 96 10.94 -5.14 0.32
CA VAL A 96 10.98 -3.72 0.70
C VAL A 96 9.70 -3.29 1.41
N VAL A 97 8.52 -3.67 0.88
CA VAL A 97 7.23 -3.35 1.49
C VAL A 97 7.10 -4.01 2.87
N LEU A 98 7.48 -5.29 2.99
CA LEU A 98 7.45 -6.00 4.26
C LEU A 98 8.47 -5.47 5.27
N ALA A 99 9.61 -4.95 4.81
CA ALA A 99 10.61 -4.31 5.66
C ALA A 99 10.11 -3.01 6.31
N GLY A 100 8.98 -2.44 5.86
CA GLY A 100 8.33 -1.31 6.52
C GLY A 100 7.87 -1.61 7.94
N TRP A 101 7.35 -2.81 8.22
CA TRP A 101 6.91 -3.20 9.57
C TRP A 101 8.04 -3.26 10.61
N PRO A 102 9.16 -3.98 10.38
CA PRO A 102 10.26 -4.02 11.34
C PRO A 102 10.96 -2.66 11.47
N LEU A 103 11.09 -1.90 10.38
CA LEU A 103 11.69 -0.56 10.42
C LEU A 103 10.80 0.42 11.20
N GLY A 104 9.48 0.35 10.97
CA GLY A 104 8.49 1.08 11.75
C GLY A 104 8.59 0.73 13.23
N ARG A 105 8.70 -0.55 13.59
CA ARG A 105 8.90 -0.97 14.98
C ARG A 105 10.21 -0.44 15.58
N LEU A 106 11.28 -0.35 14.80
CA LEU A 106 12.59 0.14 15.26
C LEU A 106 12.62 1.67 15.44
N LEU A 107 11.97 2.42 14.55
CA LEU A 107 11.97 3.88 14.55
C LEU A 107 10.80 4.49 15.34
N ARG A 108 9.72 3.73 15.57
CA ARG A 108 8.56 4.22 16.31
C ARG A 108 8.94 4.41 17.78
N ARG A 109 8.67 5.61 18.26
CA ARG A 109 8.82 6.01 19.66
C ARG A 109 7.90 5.16 20.56
N SER A 110 8.20 5.10 21.86
CA SER A 110 7.32 4.46 22.84
C SER A 110 5.91 5.03 22.72
N GLU A 111 4.90 4.18 22.86
CA GLU A 111 3.49 4.58 22.77
C GLU A 111 3.16 5.65 23.80
N ASP A 112 3.77 5.54 24.98
CA ASP A 112 3.54 6.42 26.13
C ASP A 112 4.36 7.73 26.07
N TYR A 113 4.98 8.06 24.92
CA TYR A 113 5.91 9.18 24.86
C TYR A 113 5.27 10.57 25.09
N TYR A 114 3.97 10.71 24.81
CA TYR A 114 3.25 11.97 25.03
C TYR A 114 2.34 11.93 26.26
N ASP A 115 2.27 10.80 26.96
CA ASP A 115 1.39 10.64 28.12
C ASP A 115 1.85 11.52 29.30
N ASP A 116 3.13 11.91 29.33
CA ASP A 116 3.70 12.78 30.35
C ASP A 116 3.47 14.29 30.09
N GLU A 117 2.97 14.69 28.90
CA GLU A 117 2.74 16.10 28.51
C GLU A 117 1.26 16.53 28.64
N GLU A 118 0.38 15.68 29.17
CA GLU A 118 -0.99 16.05 29.54
C GLU A 118 -1.02 16.93 30.80
N GLU A 119 -0.45 18.13 30.71
CA GLU A 119 -0.85 19.22 31.60
C GLU A 119 -2.31 19.57 31.24
N PRO A 120 -3.27 19.51 32.19
CA PRO A 120 -4.67 19.75 31.89
C PRO A 120 -4.84 21.15 31.29
N ALA A 121 -5.20 21.19 30.01
CA ALA A 121 -5.49 22.42 29.29
C ALA A 121 -6.67 23.13 29.98
N GLY A 122 -6.37 24.12 30.84
CA GLY A 122 -7.38 25.06 31.33
C GLY A 122 -7.33 25.51 32.79
N THR A 123 -6.34 25.16 33.61
CA THR A 123 -6.24 25.76 34.96
C THR A 123 -5.42 27.04 34.91
N GLU A 124 -6.10 28.18 34.77
CA GLU A 124 -5.49 29.48 35.08
C GLU A 124 -4.99 29.50 36.53
N PRO A 125 -3.84 30.12 36.83
CA PRO A 125 -3.33 30.20 38.19
C PRO A 125 -4.26 31.10 39.01
N HIS A 126 -4.99 30.50 39.95
CA HIS A 126 -5.69 31.26 40.99
C HIS A 126 -4.67 31.82 42.00
N PRO A 127 -4.83 33.08 42.43
CA PRO A 127 -3.89 33.79 43.31
C PRO A 127 -3.82 33.24 44.73
#